data_AF-A0AAW1WF55-F1
#
_entry.id   AF-A0AAW1WF55-F1
#
_cell.length_a   1.000
_cell.length_b   1.000
_cell.length_c   1.000
_cell.angle_alpha   90.00
_cell.angle_beta   90.00
_cell.angle_gamma   90.00
#
_symmetry.space_group_name_H-M   'P 1'
#
loop_
_entity.id
_entity.type
_entity.pdbx_description
1 polymer ?
#
loop_
_entity_poly.entity_id
_entity_poly.type
_entity_poly.pdbx_seq_one_letter_code
_entity_poly.pdbx_strand_id
1 'polypeptide(L)'
;MARRSMTSRYLVDMYLHNDDELDEEYEESLLVGIEEERLANRSKKRCHRGSVMGHDVVPRDRIGGHERLYQDYFADSPTYGARLFRRRFRMSVVGAAGRQKRHEKSKKLLSL
;
A
#
# COMPACT_ATOMS: atom_id res chain seq x y z
N MET A 1 -15.18 15.94 14.43
CA MET A 1 -15.96 14.93 15.17
C MET A 1 -15.02 13.86 15.69
N ALA A 2 -14.70 13.87 16.99
CA ALA A 2 -13.83 12.84 17.58
C ALA A 2 -14.59 11.50 17.61
N ARG A 3 -14.03 10.47 16.97
CA ARG A 3 -14.62 9.12 17.00
C ARG A 3 -14.36 8.52 18.39
N ARG A 4 -15.41 8.30 19.17
CA ARG A 4 -15.37 7.50 20.40
C ARG A 4 -14.75 6.13 20.09
N SER A 5 -13.79 5.68 20.91
CA SER A 5 -13.11 4.39 20.74
C SER A 5 -14.13 3.26 20.78
N MET A 6 -13.83 2.11 20.16
CA MET A 6 -14.72 0.94 20.18
C MET A 6 -15.05 0.53 21.61
N THR A 7 -14.06 0.54 22.50
CA THR A 7 -14.23 0.30 23.94
C THR A 7 -15.22 1.27 24.56
N SER A 8 -15.12 2.56 24.21
CA SER A 8 -16.07 3.59 24.65
C SER A 8 -17.46 3.42 24.05
N ARG A 9 -17.62 2.76 22.89
CA ARG A 9 -18.93 2.45 22.34
C ARG A 9 -19.56 1.24 23.03
N TYR A 10 -18.78 0.19 23.27
CA TYR A 10 -19.24 -1.02 23.96
C TYR A 10 -19.62 -0.77 25.43
N LEU A 11 -18.86 0.07 26.15
CA LEU A 11 -19.20 0.43 27.54
C LEU A 11 -20.52 1.22 27.63
N VAL A 12 -20.76 2.14 26.70
CA VAL A 12 -22.01 2.91 26.67
C VAL A 12 -23.22 2.00 26.38
N ASP A 13 -23.06 1.04 25.48
CA ASP A 13 -24.13 0.09 25.10
C ASP A 13 -24.46 -0.91 26.23
N MET A 14 -23.44 -1.38 26.95
CA MET A 14 -23.61 -2.36 28.04
C MET A 14 -24.18 -1.75 29.33
N TYR A 15 -23.91 -0.47 29.63
CA TYR A 15 -24.28 0.14 30.92
C TYR A 15 -25.44 1.15 30.87
N LEU A 16 -25.78 1.75 29.72
CA LEU A 16 -26.94 2.66 29.63
C LEU A 16 -28.27 1.97 29.23
N HIS A 17 -28.26 0.66 28.99
CA HIS A 17 -29.46 -0.12 28.63
C HIS A 17 -29.76 -1.27 29.61
N ASN A 18 -28.95 -1.46 30.66
CA ASN A 18 -29.25 -2.39 31.74
C ASN A 18 -29.54 -1.57 32.99
N ASP A 19 -30.83 -1.31 33.25
CA ASP A 19 -31.38 -0.56 34.39
C ASP A 19 -31.27 -1.35 35.73
N ASP A 20 -30.18 -2.11 35.93
CA ASP A 20 -29.90 -2.70 37.24
C ASP A 20 -29.20 -1.60 38.07
N GLU A 21 -29.94 -1.02 39.02
CA GLU A 21 -29.55 0.08 39.92
C GLU A 21 -28.07 0.04 40.33
N LEU A 22 -27.22 0.73 39.57
CA LEU A 22 -25.93 1.18 40.08
C LEU A 22 -26.23 2.29 41.08
N ASP A 23 -25.67 2.19 42.26
CA ASP A 23 -25.76 3.24 43.27
C ASP A 23 -25.16 4.54 42.73
N GLU A 24 -25.82 5.67 43.01
CA GLU A 24 -25.42 7.01 42.53
C GLU A 24 -23.93 7.31 42.85
N GLU A 25 -23.42 6.75 43.96
CA GLU A 25 -22.01 6.84 44.39
C GLU A 25 -21.04 6.11 43.43
N TYR A 26 -21.41 4.94 42.91
CA TYR A 26 -20.59 4.20 41.96
C TYR A 26 -20.66 4.79 40.55
N GLU A 27 -21.81 5.34 40.15
CA GLU A 27 -21.93 6.09 38.90
C GLU A 27 -21.01 7.31 38.88
N GLU A 28 -20.95 8.07 39.99
CA GLU A 28 -20.06 9.22 40.13
C GLU A 28 -18.59 8.79 40.07
N SER A 29 -18.22 7.71 40.78
CA SER A 29 -16.89 7.12 40.74
C SER A 29 -16.47 6.69 39.32
N LEU A 30 -17.37 6.06 38.57
CA LEU A 30 -17.11 5.62 37.21
C LEU A 30 -16.94 6.79 36.24
N LEU A 31 -17.76 7.84 36.38
CA LEU A 31 -17.64 9.06 35.57
C LEU A 31 -16.30 9.78 35.82
N VAL A 32 -15.88 9.86 37.09
CA VAL A 32 -14.58 10.42 37.49
C VAL A 32 -13.43 9.61 36.87
N GLY A 33 -13.48 8.28 36.93
CA GLY A 33 -12.43 7.42 36.35
C GLY A 33 -12.31 7.57 34.83
N ILE A 34 -13.42 7.72 34.11
CA ILE A 34 -13.42 7.96 32.66
C ILE A 34 -12.80 9.32 32.32
N GLU A 35 -13.13 10.37 33.08
CA GLU A 35 -12.56 11.69 32.87
C GLU A 35 -11.07 11.74 33.25
N GLU A 36 -10.65 11.06 34.32
CA GLU A 36 -9.24 10.91 34.68
C GLU A 36 -8.44 10.22 33.58
N GLU A 37 -8.94 9.11 33.02
CA GLU A 37 -8.29 8.41 31.92
C GLU A 37 -8.22 9.29 30.65
N ARG A 38 -9.28 10.04 30.35
CA ARG A 38 -9.31 11.00 29.24
C ARG A 38 -8.29 12.11 29.40
N LEU A 39 -8.16 12.68 30.60
CA LEU A 39 -7.18 13.71 30.92
C LEU A 39 -5.76 13.15 30.83
N ALA A 40 -5.53 11.94 31.35
CA ALA A 40 -4.26 11.23 31.22
C ALA A 40 -3.90 10.95 29.75
N ASN A 41 -4.90 10.66 28.91
CA ASN A 41 -4.69 10.41 27.47
C ASN A 41 -4.58 11.71 26.64
N ARG A 42 -5.09 12.86 27.11
CA ARG A 42 -4.94 14.16 26.42
C ARG A 42 -3.48 14.61 26.34
N SER A 43 -2.67 14.31 27.36
CA SER A 43 -1.25 14.68 27.40
C SER A 43 -0.33 13.68 26.68
N LYS A 44 -0.82 12.47 26.38
CA LYS A 44 -0.10 11.46 25.60
C LYS A 44 0.02 11.92 24.15
N LYS A 45 1.13 12.62 23.86
CA LYS A 45 1.51 12.97 22.49
C LYS A 45 1.64 11.67 21.69
N ARG A 46 0.83 11.51 20.65
CA ARG A 46 1.05 10.47 19.64
C ARG A 46 2.42 10.74 19.02
N CYS A 47 3.43 9.95 19.37
CA CYS A 47 4.72 10.06 18.69
C CYS A 47 4.50 9.55 17.25
N HIS A 48 4.49 10.47 16.29
CA HIS A 48 4.87 10.06 14.95
C HIS A 48 6.31 9.56 15.08
N ARG A 49 6.55 8.29 14.73
CA ARG A 49 7.92 7.74 14.61
C ARG A 49 8.68 8.72 13.74
N GLY A 50 9.52 9.54 14.36
CA GLY A 50 10.31 10.55 13.68
C GLY A 50 11.39 9.89 12.81
N SER A 51 12.32 10.71 12.34
CA SER A 51 13.52 10.20 11.66
C SER A 51 14.21 9.14 12.53
N VAL A 52 14.61 8.02 11.90
CA VAL A 52 15.39 6.98 12.57
C VAL A 52 16.82 7.53 12.73
N MET A 53 17.24 7.77 13.97
CA MET A 53 18.64 8.12 14.28
C MET A 53 19.57 7.04 13.72
N GLY A 54 20.62 7.45 13.00
CA GLY A 54 21.55 6.54 12.32
C GLY A 54 21.10 6.06 10.93
N HIS A 55 20.09 6.69 10.33
CA HIS A 55 19.73 6.41 8.93
C HIS A 55 20.73 7.04 7.96
N ASP A 56 21.53 6.19 7.32
CA ASP A 56 22.45 6.61 6.26
C ASP A 56 21.75 6.70 4.90
N VAL A 57 21.81 7.89 4.30
CA VAL A 57 21.32 8.11 2.93
C VAL A 57 22.40 7.66 1.96
N VAL A 58 22.26 6.46 1.42
CA VAL A 58 23.18 5.96 0.38
C VAL A 58 22.89 6.67 -0.95
N PRO A 59 23.89 7.29 -1.60
CA PRO A 59 23.74 7.85 -2.93
C PRO A 59 23.59 6.70 -3.94
N ARG A 60 22.35 6.43 -4.31
CA ARG A 60 22.03 5.48 -5.39
C ARG A 60 22.17 6.26 -6.68
N ASP A 61 23.10 5.89 -7.55
CA ASP A 61 23.28 6.46 -8.89
C ASP A 61 21.96 6.39 -9.68
N ARG A 62 21.10 7.40 -9.50
CA ARG A 62 19.72 7.40 -10.00
C ARG A 62 19.71 7.57 -11.51
N ILE A 63 20.64 8.37 -12.03
CA ILE A 63 20.77 8.67 -13.45
C ILE A 63 21.25 7.41 -14.18
N GLY A 64 22.37 6.81 -13.75
CA GLY A 64 22.83 5.57 -14.38
C GLY A 64 21.91 4.38 -14.12
N GLY A 65 21.19 4.36 -12.99
CA GLY A 65 20.09 3.43 -12.76
C GLY A 65 18.94 3.58 -13.77
N HIS A 66 18.54 4.81 -14.06
CA HIS A 66 17.51 5.14 -15.05
C HIS A 66 17.96 4.74 -16.46
N GLU A 67 19.17 5.11 -16.86
CA GLU A 67 19.70 4.79 -18.20
C GLU A 67 19.78 3.28 -18.43
N ARG A 68 20.26 2.51 -17.45
CA ARG A 68 20.28 1.04 -17.53
C ARG A 68 18.89 0.45 -17.66
N LEU A 69 17.94 0.95 -16.87
CA LEU A 69 16.55 0.49 -16.92
C LEU A 69 15.93 0.79 -18.30
N TYR A 70 16.23 1.96 -18.87
CA TYR A 70 15.80 2.34 -20.21
C TYR A 70 16.40 1.42 -21.28
N GLN A 71 17.71 1.21 -21.26
CA GLN A 71 18.41 0.34 -22.21
C GLN A 71 17.93 -1.11 -22.14
N ASP A 72 17.62 -1.61 -20.93
CA ASP A 72 17.23 -3.00 -20.74
C ASP A 72 15.83 -3.33 -21.27
N TYR A 73 14.91 -2.35 -21.29
CA TYR A 73 13.48 -2.61 -21.53
C TYR A 73 12.79 -1.71 -22.55
N PHE A 74 13.24 -0.46 -22.72
CA PHE A 74 12.51 0.57 -23.48
C PHE A 74 13.25 1.06 -24.73
N ALA A 75 14.55 0.79 -24.84
CA ALA A 75 15.32 1.09 -26.05
C ALA A 75 14.80 0.30 -27.26
N ASP A 76 15.11 0.78 -28.48
CA ASP A 76 14.70 0.13 -29.73
C ASP A 76 15.24 -1.31 -29.86
N SER A 77 16.43 -1.55 -29.31
CA SER A 77 17.03 -2.88 -29.18
C SER A 77 17.26 -3.21 -27.70
N PRO A 78 16.21 -3.60 -26.95
CA PRO A 78 16.30 -3.78 -25.52
C PRO A 78 17.09 -5.05 -25.18
N THR A 79 17.91 -5.02 -24.13
CA THR A 79 18.69 -6.18 -23.64
C THR A 79 17.78 -7.38 -23.37
N TYR A 80 16.58 -7.12 -22.82
CA TYR A 80 15.60 -8.15 -22.54
C TYR A 80 14.40 -8.05 -23.49
N GLY A 81 14.26 -9.05 -24.35
CA GLY A 81 13.13 -9.14 -25.26
C GLY A 81 11.77 -9.24 -24.55
N ALA A 82 10.69 -8.98 -25.31
CA ALA A 82 9.32 -8.82 -24.79
C ALA A 82 8.82 -9.99 -23.92
N ARG A 83 9.29 -11.23 -24.13
CA ARG A 83 8.91 -12.39 -23.31
C ARG A 83 9.39 -12.25 -21.85
N LEU A 84 10.60 -11.74 -21.64
CA LEU A 84 11.18 -11.57 -20.30
C LEU A 84 10.53 -10.39 -19.57
N PHE A 85 10.28 -9.30 -20.29
CA PHE A 85 9.54 -8.14 -19.79
C PHE A 85 8.14 -8.54 -19.27
N ARG A 86 7.37 -9.29 -20.07
CA ARG A 86 6.04 -9.80 -19.69
C ARG A 86 6.07 -10.71 -18.45
N ARG A 87 7.08 -11.57 -18.31
CA ARG A 87 7.21 -12.48 -17.15
C ARG A 87 7.42 -11.70 -15.85
N ARG A 88 8.23 -10.63 -15.90
CA ARG A 88 8.56 -9.81 -14.71
C ARG A 88 7.41 -8.88 -14.31
N PHE A 89 6.78 -8.23 -15.28
CA PHE A 89 5.76 -7.21 -15.02
C PHE A 89 4.31 -7.69 -15.19
N ARG A 90 4.10 -8.99 -15.45
CA ARG A 90 2.79 -9.65 -15.62
C ARG A 90 1.79 -8.82 -16.44
N MET A 91 2.26 -8.17 -17.49
CA MET A 91 1.37 -7.44 -18.40
C MET A 91 0.49 -8.44 -19.13
N SER A 92 -0.83 -8.30 -18.95
CA SER A 92 -1.80 -9.05 -19.75
C SER A 92 -1.65 -8.61 -21.21
N VAL A 93 -1.59 -9.58 -22.11
CA VAL A 93 -1.60 -9.29 -23.55
C VAL A 93 -3.01 -8.84 -23.89
N VAL A 94 -3.23 -7.54 -24.06
CA VAL A 94 -4.46 -7.05 -24.66
C VAL A 94 -4.41 -7.45 -26.15
N GLY A 95 -5.01 -8.61 -26.46
CA GLY A 95 -5.42 -9.04 -27.80
C GLY A 95 -4.37 -9.00 -28.91
N ALA A 96 -3.58 -10.07 -29.06
CA ALA A 96 -2.91 -10.37 -30.33
C ALA A 96 -3.68 -11.48 -31.08
N ALA A 97 -4.90 -11.15 -31.52
CA ALA A 97 -5.59 -11.91 -32.54
C ALA A 97 -5.14 -11.41 -33.93
N GLY A 98 -4.38 -12.23 -34.67
CA GLY A 98 -4.32 -12.20 -36.14
C GLY A 98 -3.15 -11.44 -36.81
N ARG A 99 -2.36 -12.19 -37.59
CA ARG A 99 -1.56 -11.87 -38.82
C ARG A 99 -0.29 -12.73 -38.79
N GLN A 100 0.16 -13.46 -39.81
CA GLN A 100 -0.24 -13.66 -41.20
C GLN A 100 0.35 -15.02 -41.63
N LYS A 101 -0.47 -15.94 -42.15
CA LYS A 101 0.03 -17.06 -42.95
C LYS A 101 0.42 -16.51 -44.34
N ARG A 102 1.32 -17.24 -45.02
CA ARG A 102 1.62 -17.20 -46.47
C ARG A 102 2.62 -16.10 -46.88
N HIS A 103 3.84 -16.48 -47.26
CA HIS A 103 4.40 -16.38 -48.64
C HIS A 103 5.96 -16.45 -48.66
N GLU A 104 6.56 -17.62 -48.40
CA GLU A 104 8.00 -17.86 -48.71
C GLU A 104 8.16 -18.82 -49.90
N LYS A 105 7.10 -19.09 -50.68
CA LYS A 105 7.18 -19.91 -51.91
C LYS A 105 7.66 -19.11 -53.14
N SER A 106 7.80 -17.79 -53.06
CA SER A 106 8.13 -16.92 -54.20
C SER A 106 9.59 -16.49 -54.31
N LYS A 107 10.45 -16.71 -53.29
CA LYS A 107 11.86 -16.30 -53.34
C LYS A 107 12.79 -17.31 -54.01
N LYS A 108 12.31 -18.53 -54.30
CA LYS A 108 13.12 -19.62 -54.90
C LYS A 108 13.12 -19.61 -56.44
N LEU A 109 12.43 -18.68 -57.09
CA LEU A 109 12.27 -18.60 -58.55
C LEU A 109 13.02 -17.44 -59.22
N LEU A 110 13.73 -16.59 -58.46
CA LEU A 110 14.40 -15.39 -58.98
C LEU A 110 15.93 -15.44 -58.85
N SER A 111 16.53 -16.61 -58.59
CA SER A 111 17.98 -16.79 -58.44
C SER A 111 18.60 -17.70 -59.51
N LEU A 112 18.09 -17.64 -60.75
CA LEU A 112 18.73 -18.27 -61.91
C LEU A 112 19.68 -17.27 -62.57
#